data_AF-A0A933XUM8-F1
#
_entry.id   AF-A0A933XUM8-F1
#
_cell.length_a   1.000
_cell.length_b   1.000
_cell.length_c   1.000
_cell.angle_alpha   90.00
_cell.angle_beta   90.00
_cell.angle_gamma   90.00
#
_symmetry.space_group_name_H-M   'P 1'
#
loop_
_entity.id
_entity.type
_entity.pdbx_description
1 polymer ?
#
loop_
_entity_poly.entity_id
_entity_poly.type
_entity_poly.pdbx_seq_one_letter_code
_entity_poly.pdbx_strand_id
1 'polypeptide(L)'
;MIGMPANEGDDAAIAKQILEALSAPSDAPHSPRKPKRRTERDEGVYTCPSCGESIVVPLDPTAGDEQRYVEDCPVCCNPIVIHVEFVGDDEPARVWAEAE
;
A
#
# COMPACT_ATOMS: atom_id res chain seq x y z
N MET A 1 -43.47 -5.92 -15.65
CA MET A 1 -42.06 -6.09 -16.03
C MET A 1 -41.40 -4.72 -15.96
N ILE A 2 -40.47 -4.57 -15.02
CA ILE A 2 -39.22 -3.77 -15.04
C ILE A 2 -39.42 -2.25 -15.26
N GLY A 3 -39.25 -1.37 -14.25
CA GLY A 3 -37.95 -0.90 -13.70
C GLY A 3 -37.44 0.26 -14.59
N MET A 4 -37.01 1.45 -14.15
CA MET A 4 -36.43 1.96 -12.90
C MET A 4 -36.53 3.51 -12.93
N PRO A 5 -36.54 4.22 -11.79
CA PRO A 5 -36.39 5.68 -11.74
C PRO A 5 -34.93 6.11 -11.96
N ALA A 6 -34.73 7.20 -12.69
CA ALA A 6 -33.47 7.90 -12.83
C ALA A 6 -33.07 8.51 -11.48
N ASN A 7 -31.88 8.17 -10.98
CA ASN A 7 -31.27 8.80 -9.82
C ASN A 7 -30.13 9.70 -10.33
N GLU A 8 -30.40 11.00 -10.40
CA GLU A 8 -29.40 12.07 -10.48
C GLU A 8 -28.83 12.29 -9.08
N GLY A 9 -27.51 12.23 -8.92
CA GLY A 9 -26.89 12.51 -7.63
C GLY A 9 -25.38 12.44 -7.66
N ASP A 10 -24.73 13.46 -8.21
CA ASP A 10 -23.28 13.68 -8.08
C ASP A 10 -22.97 15.19 -8.10
N ASP A 11 -23.15 15.92 -6.97
CA ASP A 11 -22.85 17.38 -6.98
C ASP A 11 -22.42 18.04 -5.66
N ALA A 12 -21.90 17.32 -4.66
CA ALA A 12 -21.61 17.98 -3.38
C ALA A 12 -20.41 17.46 -2.55
N ALA A 13 -19.20 17.40 -3.12
CA ALA A 13 -18.03 17.03 -2.30
C ALA A 13 -16.69 17.72 -2.65
N ILE A 14 -16.68 18.96 -3.16
CA ILE A 14 -15.42 19.70 -3.34
C ILE A 14 -15.51 21.08 -2.70
N ALA A 15 -15.53 21.12 -1.37
CA ALA A 15 -15.29 22.37 -0.66
C ALA A 15 -14.44 22.14 0.59
N LYS A 16 -13.27 22.80 0.57
CA LYS A 16 -12.38 23.18 1.70
C LYS A 16 -11.23 22.24 2.03
N GLN A 17 -10.13 22.48 1.32
CA GLN A 17 -8.78 22.08 1.70
C GLN A 17 -7.89 23.36 1.74
N ILE A 18 -7.14 23.50 2.85
CA ILE A 18 -5.80 24.15 2.97
C ILE A 18 -5.70 25.56 3.60
N LEU A 19 -5.22 25.59 4.86
CA LEU A 19 -4.22 26.50 5.48
C LEU A 19 -3.85 25.84 6.83
N GLU A 20 -2.63 25.50 7.26
CA GLU A 20 -1.30 26.13 7.23
C GLU A 20 -0.24 25.02 7.51
N ALA A 21 0.82 24.99 6.72
CA ALA A 21 2.09 24.33 7.07
C ALA A 21 3.01 25.36 7.76
N LEU A 22 4.02 24.92 8.53
CA LEU A 22 5.42 25.43 8.54
C LEU A 22 6.17 25.00 9.83
N SER A 23 6.99 23.94 9.74
CA SER A 23 8.37 23.88 10.29
C SER A 23 8.94 22.44 10.32
N ALA A 24 9.54 21.99 9.21
CA ALA A 24 10.55 20.91 9.24
C ALA A 24 11.49 21.03 8.02
N PRO A 25 12.82 20.88 8.19
CA PRO A 25 13.81 21.07 7.14
C PRO A 25 14.14 19.81 6.32
N SER A 26 14.53 20.06 5.07
CA SER A 26 15.43 19.36 4.13
C SER A 26 15.39 17.82 3.96
N ASP A 27 15.30 17.43 2.68
CA ASP A 27 15.62 16.12 2.05
C ASP A 27 14.52 15.05 1.88
N ALA A 28 13.52 15.35 1.03
CA ALA A 28 13.08 14.45 -0.06
C ALA A 28 11.95 15.09 -0.90
N PRO A 29 11.92 14.95 -2.24
CA PRO A 29 10.78 15.38 -3.05
C PRO A 29 9.67 14.32 -3.03
N HIS A 30 8.94 14.19 -1.92
CA HIS A 30 7.72 13.38 -1.89
C HIS A 30 6.54 14.24 -2.38
N SER A 31 6.29 14.16 -3.69
CA SER A 31 5.10 14.72 -4.33
C SER A 31 3.83 14.22 -3.61
N PRO A 32 2.92 15.11 -3.14
CA PRO A 32 1.71 14.68 -2.46
C PRO A 32 0.75 14.07 -3.48
N ARG A 33 0.77 12.74 -3.64
CA ARG A 33 -0.21 12.03 -4.48
C ARG A 33 -1.59 12.10 -3.80
N LYS A 34 -2.62 12.34 -4.62
CA LYS A 34 -4.05 12.43 -4.21
C LYS A 34 -4.46 11.19 -3.40
N PRO A 35 -5.42 11.32 -2.45
CA PRO A 35 -5.90 10.19 -1.67
C PRO A 35 -6.71 9.25 -2.58
N LYS A 36 -6.07 8.20 -3.09
CA LYS A 36 -6.76 7.07 -3.76
C LYS A 36 -7.42 6.19 -2.69
N ARG A 37 -8.54 5.56 -3.02
CA ARG A 37 -9.29 4.64 -2.14
C ARG A 37 -8.33 3.61 -1.51
N ARG A 38 -8.22 3.64 -0.19
CA ARG A 38 -7.17 3.01 0.65
C ARG A 38 -7.19 1.47 0.77
N THR A 39 -8.01 0.73 0.02
CA THR A 39 -8.44 -0.59 0.53
C THR A 39 -7.67 -1.81 -0.02
N GLU A 40 -6.90 -1.71 -1.12
CA GLU A 40 -6.32 -2.91 -1.78
C GLU A 40 -4.80 -2.85 -2.01
N ARG A 41 -4.14 -1.72 -1.71
CA ARG A 41 -2.70 -1.54 -1.92
C ARG A 41 -1.86 -1.66 -0.65
N ASP A 42 -2.52 -1.61 0.49
CA ASP A 42 -1.87 -1.49 1.79
C ASP A 42 -1.54 -2.88 2.37
N GLU A 43 -1.75 -3.96 1.59
CA GLU A 43 -1.48 -5.35 1.97
C GLU A 43 -0.91 -6.13 0.78
N GLY A 44 -0.01 -7.08 1.06
CA GLY A 44 0.59 -7.98 0.08
C GLY A 44 0.69 -9.40 0.64
N VAL A 45 0.92 -10.37 -0.24
CA VAL A 45 1.00 -11.79 0.14
C VAL A 45 2.31 -12.38 -0.37
N TYR A 46 3.02 -13.09 0.50
CA TYR A 46 4.18 -13.90 0.10
C TYR A 46 4.06 -15.31 0.68
N THR A 47 4.81 -16.25 0.11
CA THR A 47 4.96 -17.59 0.65
C THR A 47 6.29 -17.70 1.37
N CYS A 48 6.28 -18.13 2.64
CA CYS A 48 7.49 -18.31 3.41
C CYS A 48 8.36 -19.44 2.80
N PRO A 49 9.64 -19.19 2.47
CA PRO A 49 10.53 -20.22 1.91
C PRO A 49 10.89 -21.32 2.90
N SER A 50 10.78 -21.08 4.21
CA SER A 50 11.16 -22.04 5.25
C SER A 50 10.02 -23.02 5.60
N CYS A 51 8.79 -22.53 5.80
CA CYS A 51 7.65 -23.38 6.19
C CYS A 51 6.58 -23.57 5.10
N GLY A 52 6.62 -22.78 4.02
CA GLY A 52 5.65 -22.85 2.92
C GLY A 52 4.31 -22.17 3.19
N GLU A 53 4.13 -21.47 4.32
CA GLU A 53 2.89 -20.77 4.65
C GLU A 53 2.70 -19.52 3.81
N SER A 54 1.45 -19.20 3.45
CA SER A 54 1.10 -17.95 2.75
C SER A 54 0.72 -16.87 3.76
N ILE A 55 1.48 -15.78 3.77
CA ILE A 55 1.42 -14.76 4.82
C ILE A 55 1.03 -13.44 4.20
N VAL A 56 0.04 -12.78 4.81
CA VAL A 56 -0.39 -11.43 4.45
C VAL A 56 0.41 -10.43 5.28
N VAL A 57 1.00 -9.43 4.64
CA VAL A 57 1.74 -8.35 5.29
C VAL A 57 1.23 -6.98 4.89
N PRO A 58 1.19 -6.02 5.83
CA PRO A 58 0.89 -4.64 5.49
C PRO A 58 2.04 -4.03 4.68
N LEU A 59 1.69 -3.22 3.68
CA LEU A 59 2.64 -2.52 2.82
C LEU A 59 2.58 -1.01 3.10
N ASP A 60 3.73 -0.39 3.32
CA ASP A 60 3.84 1.05 3.52
C ASP A 60 4.53 1.71 2.31
N PRO A 61 3.79 2.35 1.40
CA PRO A 61 4.38 3.00 0.23
C PRO A 61 5.22 4.25 0.56
N THR A 62 5.25 4.71 1.82
CA THR A 62 6.03 5.90 2.19
C THR A 62 7.55 5.66 2.22
N ALA A 63 7.98 4.41 2.28
CA ALA A 63 9.40 4.03 2.29
C ALA A 63 10.02 3.87 0.89
N GLY A 64 9.27 4.22 -0.18
CA GLY A 64 9.74 4.21 -1.57
C GLY A 64 9.08 3.10 -2.42
N ASP A 65 9.36 3.13 -3.73
CA ASP A 65 8.76 2.20 -4.70
C ASP A 65 9.39 0.79 -4.67
N GLU A 66 10.63 0.66 -4.19
CA GLU A 66 11.34 -0.60 -3.99
C GLU A 66 11.82 -0.70 -2.55
N GLN A 67 11.40 -1.75 -1.84
CA GLN A 67 11.71 -1.93 -0.43
C GLN A 67 12.22 -3.34 -0.18
N ARG A 68 13.18 -3.45 0.75
CA ARG A 68 13.74 -4.71 1.21
C ARG A 68 13.98 -4.62 2.71
N TYR A 69 13.44 -5.57 3.46
CA TYR A 69 13.60 -5.61 4.92
C TYR A 69 13.56 -7.06 5.43
N VAL A 70 14.17 -7.28 6.59
CA VAL A 70 14.19 -8.59 7.25
C VAL A 70 13.09 -8.61 8.32
N GLU A 71 12.29 -9.67 8.30
CA GLU A 71 11.24 -9.94 9.29
C GLU A 71 11.27 -11.42 9.66
N ASP A 72 10.88 -11.78 10.88
CA ASP A 72 10.73 -13.18 11.25
C ASP A 72 9.39 -13.72 10.77
N CYS A 73 9.37 -14.92 10.19
CA CYS A 73 8.12 -15.55 9.77
C CYS A 73 7.19 -15.77 10.99
N PRO A 74 5.95 -15.23 11.03
CA PRO A 74 5.02 -15.38 12.16
C PRO A 74 4.60 -16.83 12.45
N VAL A 75 4.89 -17.77 11.55
CA VAL A 75 4.51 -19.19 11.66
C VAL A 75 5.67 -20.05 12.15
N CYS A 76 6.89 -19.82 11.63
CA CYS A 76 8.05 -20.68 11.92
C CYS A 76 9.24 -19.96 12.58
N CYS A 77 9.13 -18.65 12.83
CA CYS A 77 10.14 -17.82 13.47
C CYS A 77 11.53 -17.85 12.81
N ASN A 78 11.61 -18.22 11.53
CA ASN A 78 12.85 -18.10 10.77
C ASN A 78 12.93 -16.71 10.15
N PRO A 79 14.11 -16.07 10.17
CA PRO A 79 14.31 -14.80 9.51
C PRO A 79 14.14 -14.98 8.00
N ILE A 80 13.38 -14.08 7.40
CA ILE A 80 13.18 -13.99 5.96
C ILE A 80 13.41 -12.56 5.52
N VAL A 81 13.85 -12.39 4.29
CA VAL A 81 13.94 -11.08 3.67
C VAL A 81 12.79 -10.89 2.69
N ILE A 82 12.00 -9.87 2.98
CA ILE A 82 10.80 -9.51 2.24
C ILE A 82 11.19 -8.42 1.25
N HIS A 83 10.76 -8.61 0.00
CA HIS A 83 10.92 -7.68 -1.09
C HIS A 83 9.55 -7.16 -1.51
N VAL A 84 9.45 -5.84 -1.68
CA VAL A 84 8.22 -5.16 -2.10
C VAL A 84 8.56 -4.22 -3.26
N GLU A 85 7.83 -4.35 -4.37
CA GLU A 85 7.93 -3.48 -5.55
C GLU A 85 6.56 -2.89 -5.88
N PHE A 86 6.43 -1.56 -5.84
CA PHE A 86 5.22 -0.84 -6.22
C PHE A 86 5.26 -0.49 -7.71
N VAL A 87 4.58 -1.29 -8.54
CA VAL A 87 4.51 -1.07 -10.00
C VAL A 87 3.42 -0.05 -10.32
N GLY A 88 3.74 1.23 -10.14
CA GLY A 88 2.84 2.33 -10.47
C GLY A 88 1.62 2.47 -9.56
N ASP A 89 0.81 3.49 -9.86
CA ASP A 89 -0.27 3.95 -8.99
C ASP A 89 -1.59 3.16 -9.09
N ASP A 90 -1.74 2.25 -10.06
CA ASP A 90 -2.97 1.46 -10.26
C ASP A 90 -2.78 -0.08 -10.27
N GLU A 91 -1.54 -0.62 -10.27
CA GLU A 91 -1.26 -2.07 -10.11
C GLU A 91 -0.91 -2.52 -8.67
N PRO A 92 -1.28 -3.74 -8.25
CA PRO A 92 -0.90 -4.26 -6.93
C PRO A 92 0.63 -4.34 -6.79
N ALA A 93 1.11 -4.15 -5.57
CA ALA A 93 2.52 -4.32 -5.27
C ALA A 93 2.93 -5.79 -5.47
N ARG A 94 4.13 -6.01 -5.99
CA ARG A 94 4.73 -7.34 -6.06
C ARG A 94 5.46 -7.59 -4.76
N VAL A 95 5.18 -8.73 -4.13
CA VAL A 95 5.77 -9.12 -2.86
C VAL A 95 6.32 -10.54 -2.98
N TRP A 96 7.57 -10.74 -2.57
CA TRP A 96 8.18 -12.06 -2.46
C TRP A 96 9.14 -12.11 -1.27
N ALA A 97 9.49 -13.33 -0.84
CA ALA A 97 10.37 -13.54 0.29
C ALA A 97 11.48 -14.55 -0.05
N GLU A 98 12.67 -14.30 0.48
CA GLU A 98 13.83 -15.20 0.42
C GLU A 98 14.25 -15.57 1.85
N ALA A 99 14.88 -16.74 2.01
CA ALA A 99 15.45 -17.14 3.29
C ALA A 99 16.80 -16.42 3.47
N GLU A 100 17.04 -15.87 4.66
CA GLU A 100 18.32 -15.28 5.04
C GLU A 100 19.37 -16.34 5.41
#